data_AF-A0A822DZG0-F1
#
_entry.id   AF-A0A822DZG0-F1
#
_cell.length_a   1.000
_cell.length_b   1.000
_cell.length_c   1.000
_cell.angle_alpha   90.00
_cell.angle_beta   90.00
_cell.angle_gamma   90.00
#
_symmetry.space_group_name_H-M   'P 1'
#
loop_
_entity.id
_entity.type
_entity.pdbx_description
1 polymer ?
#
loop_
_entity_poly.entity_id
_entity_poly.type
_entity_poly.pdbx_seq_one_letter_code
_entity_poly.pdbx_strand_id
1 'polypeptide(L)'
;MFSLFLSSFFPFLILFLIHQTNCTNVTFVPRPIRITIASLPRPYASSSASKPPQVISVPANPRLYVPRGFTVKLFMSGLTAPRYLIYTPTNDILVSESSIDRISCLVDNDHNGYPDQRLTFADASNGLNYPFGMAFFNGYFYVGNRDAVRRYSWTRGSRRIRGTGQVIMTYPQHGHSTRTIAISPTGNQIFVSIGSASNVAVESLPRASIQQANINGRNRKTFAYGLRNVVGLAFHPITNDLYATCQERDALGDDLVPDFFSRIRQNEFYGWPFAYLSSKLTDPRRRLSNGTSERVQSFILF
;
A
#
# COMPACT_ATOMS: atom_id res chain seq x y z
N MET A 1 -16.90 55.18 -35.02
CA MET A 1 -15.89 54.85 -33.99
C MET A 1 -16.25 53.47 -33.43
N PHE A 2 -15.89 52.41 -34.15
CA PHE A 2 -16.07 51.01 -33.70
C PHE A 2 -14.72 50.53 -33.18
N SER A 3 -14.66 50.10 -31.93
CA SER A 3 -13.47 49.46 -31.35
C SER A 3 -13.79 47.99 -31.08
N LEU A 4 -13.14 47.10 -31.83
CA LEU A 4 -13.12 45.66 -31.64
C LEU A 4 -12.10 45.32 -30.55
N PHE A 5 -12.54 44.78 -29.42
CA PHE A 5 -11.65 44.06 -28.50
C PHE A 5 -11.61 42.59 -28.91
N LEU A 6 -10.54 42.18 -29.57
CA LEU A 6 -10.14 40.77 -29.63
C LEU A 6 -9.44 40.42 -28.31
N SER A 7 -10.07 39.58 -27.48
CA SER A 7 -9.39 38.91 -26.37
C SER A 7 -8.75 37.63 -26.89
N SER A 8 -7.44 37.68 -27.14
CA SER A 8 -6.64 36.50 -27.46
C SER A 8 -6.48 35.62 -26.21
N PHE A 9 -7.31 34.58 -26.09
CA PHE A 9 -7.05 33.45 -25.21
C PHE A 9 -5.96 32.57 -25.86
N PHE A 10 -4.72 32.73 -25.42
CA PHE A 10 -3.65 31.76 -25.72
C PHE A 10 -3.73 30.62 -24.69
N PRO A 11 -4.09 29.38 -25.07
CA PRO A 11 -3.90 28.24 -24.18
C PRO A 11 -2.40 27.96 -24.12
N PHE A 12 -1.80 28.11 -22.93
CA PHE A 12 -0.46 27.61 -22.66
C PHE A 12 -0.48 26.08 -22.74
N LEU A 13 -0.14 25.54 -23.91
CA LEU A 13 0.20 24.14 -24.06
C LEU A 13 1.59 23.93 -23.46
N ILE A 14 1.66 23.55 -22.19
CA ILE A 14 2.91 23.09 -21.59
C ILE A 14 3.22 21.73 -22.24
N LEU A 15 4.04 21.74 -23.30
CA LEU A 15 4.69 20.53 -23.79
C LEU A 15 5.60 20.03 -22.67
N PHE A 16 5.18 18.98 -21.97
CA PHE A 16 6.12 18.16 -21.23
C PHE A 16 6.99 17.46 -22.27
N LEU A 17 8.24 17.93 -22.44
CA LEU A 17 9.29 17.12 -23.04
C LEU A 17 9.52 15.92 -22.11
N ILE A 18 8.79 14.83 -22.34
CA ILE A 18 9.07 13.54 -21.72
C ILE A 18 10.42 13.10 -22.30
N HIS A 19 11.49 13.36 -21.56
CA HIS A 19 12.80 12.86 -21.93
C HIS A 19 12.75 11.33 -21.82
N GLN A 20 12.71 10.66 -22.97
CA GLN A 20 12.76 9.20 -23.01
C GLN A 20 14.11 8.77 -22.44
N THR A 21 14.08 8.30 -21.19
CA THR A 21 15.25 7.70 -20.57
C THR A 21 15.37 6.29 -21.15
N ASN A 22 16.36 6.08 -22.03
CA ASN A 22 16.65 4.78 -22.58
C ASN A 22 17.30 3.90 -21.50
N CYS A 23 16.51 3.05 -20.86
CA CYS A 23 17.02 2.05 -19.92
C CYS A 23 17.64 0.88 -20.68
N THR A 24 18.83 0.45 -20.25
CA THR A 24 19.39 -0.83 -20.71
C THR A 24 18.86 -1.95 -19.82
N ASN A 25 18.04 -2.83 -20.38
CA ASN A 25 17.56 -4.01 -19.66
C ASN A 25 18.61 -5.11 -19.72
N VAL A 26 19.07 -5.54 -18.55
CA VAL A 26 19.99 -6.67 -18.42
C VAL A 26 19.20 -7.89 -17.99
N THR A 27 19.08 -8.86 -18.88
CA THR A 27 18.38 -10.11 -18.56
C THR A 27 19.18 -10.92 -17.56
N PHE A 28 18.54 -11.41 -16.51
CA PHE A 28 19.13 -12.38 -15.61
C PHE A 28 18.15 -13.51 -15.28
N VAL A 29 18.70 -14.62 -14.79
CA VAL A 29 17.92 -15.73 -14.22
C VAL A 29 18.01 -15.63 -12.70
N PRO A 30 16.91 -15.31 -11.99
CA PRO A 30 16.95 -15.21 -10.53
C PRO A 30 17.28 -16.57 -9.93
N ARG A 31 18.18 -16.58 -8.93
CA ARG A 31 18.40 -17.76 -8.09
C ARG A 31 17.46 -17.68 -6.89
N PRO A 32 16.60 -18.69 -6.65
CA PRO A 32 15.73 -18.68 -5.49
C PRO A 32 16.54 -18.66 -4.19
N ILE A 33 16.17 -17.76 -3.28
CA ILE A 33 16.65 -17.80 -1.89
C ILE A 33 15.70 -18.71 -1.12
N ARG A 34 16.26 -19.70 -0.40
CA ARG A 34 15.48 -20.60 0.46
C ARG A 34 15.79 -20.29 1.91
N ILE A 35 14.78 -19.84 2.64
CA ILE A 35 14.83 -19.62 4.08
C ILE A 35 13.89 -20.63 4.73
N THR A 36 14.37 -21.34 5.74
CA THR A 36 13.58 -22.27 6.55
C THR A 36 13.55 -21.78 7.99
N ILE A 37 12.54 -22.18 8.77
CA ILE A 37 12.50 -21.87 10.21
C ILE A 37 13.79 -22.33 10.92
N ALA A 38 14.32 -23.50 10.54
CA ALA A 38 15.55 -24.05 11.12
C ALA A 38 16.81 -23.27 10.77
N SER A 39 16.81 -22.48 9.70
CA SER A 39 17.95 -21.67 9.25
C SER A 39 17.89 -20.22 9.73
N LEU A 40 16.87 -19.83 10.50
CA LEU A 40 16.78 -18.47 11.03
C LEU A 40 17.84 -18.25 12.12
N PRO A 41 18.52 -17.08 12.14
CA PRO A 41 19.45 -16.76 13.21
C PRO A 41 18.69 -16.60 14.53
N ARG A 42 19.41 -16.73 15.65
CA ARG A 42 18.85 -16.38 16.96
C ARG A 42 18.64 -14.87 17.05
N PRO A 43 17.66 -14.39 17.85
CA PRO A 43 17.56 -12.97 18.16
C PRO A 43 18.90 -12.40 18.65
N TYR A 44 19.28 -11.25 18.10
CA TYR A 44 20.51 -10.51 18.39
C TYR A 44 21.81 -11.23 18.00
N ALA A 45 21.76 -12.23 17.11
CA ALA A 45 22.96 -12.82 16.53
C ALA A 45 23.82 -11.81 15.75
N SER A 46 23.20 -10.72 15.29
CA SER A 46 23.88 -9.55 14.73
C SER A 46 23.23 -8.26 15.25
N SER A 47 23.95 -7.14 15.13
CA SER A 47 23.34 -5.81 15.24
C SER A 47 22.37 -5.59 14.09
N SER A 48 21.27 -4.87 14.35
CA SER A 48 20.36 -4.44 13.30
C SER A 48 20.97 -3.31 12.49
N ALA A 49 20.84 -3.35 11.17
CA ALA A 49 21.25 -2.27 10.30
C ALA A 49 20.05 -1.40 9.89
N SER A 50 20.29 -0.11 9.71
CA SER A 50 19.40 0.80 9.01
C SER A 50 20.17 1.41 7.85
N LYS A 51 19.74 1.09 6.62
CA LYS A 51 20.32 1.64 5.39
C LYS A 51 19.24 2.41 4.63
N PRO A 52 19.03 3.70 4.97
CA PRO A 52 18.11 4.51 4.21
C PRO A 52 18.59 4.62 2.75
N PRO A 53 17.67 4.67 1.77
CA PRO A 53 18.06 4.77 0.37
C PRO A 53 18.80 6.08 0.12
N GLN A 54 19.90 6.01 -0.62
CA GLN A 54 20.53 7.19 -1.20
C GLN A 54 19.85 7.50 -2.54
N VAL A 55 19.11 8.61 -2.59
CA VAL A 55 18.48 9.06 -3.82
C VAL A 55 19.53 9.73 -4.69
N ILE A 56 19.86 9.10 -5.81
CA ILE A 56 20.75 9.65 -6.83
C ILE A 56 19.94 10.13 -8.04
N SER A 57 20.51 11.06 -8.81
CA SER A 57 19.96 11.39 -10.13
C SER A 57 19.93 10.15 -11.01
N VAL A 58 18.91 10.05 -11.87
CA VAL A 58 18.82 8.97 -12.85
C VAL A 58 20.07 9.00 -13.73
N PRO A 59 20.88 7.92 -13.77
CA PRO A 59 22.07 7.88 -14.62
C PRO A 59 21.72 8.06 -16.10
N ALA A 60 22.67 8.56 -16.91
CA ALA A 60 22.45 8.74 -18.35
C ALA A 60 22.08 7.43 -19.07
N ASN A 61 22.62 6.29 -18.62
CA ASN A 61 22.32 4.95 -19.14
C ASN A 61 21.97 4.01 -17.97
N PRO A 62 20.75 4.12 -17.40
CA PRO A 62 20.38 3.30 -16.27
C PRO A 62 20.28 1.84 -16.69
N ARG A 63 20.92 0.95 -15.92
CA ARG A 63 20.84 -0.50 -16.11
C ARG A 63 19.83 -1.08 -15.15
N LEU A 64 18.79 -1.72 -15.69
CA LEU A 64 17.76 -2.39 -14.91
C LEU A 64 17.87 -3.90 -15.15
N TYR A 65 18.09 -4.65 -14.08
CA TYR A 65 18.14 -6.11 -14.15
C TYR A 65 16.71 -6.64 -14.07
N VAL A 66 16.29 -7.33 -15.12
CA VAL A 66 14.92 -7.84 -15.25
C VAL A 66 14.94 -9.32 -15.62
N PRO A 67 13.96 -10.12 -15.19
CA PRO A 67 13.85 -11.50 -15.63
C PRO A 67 13.73 -11.61 -17.15
N ARG A 68 14.13 -12.75 -17.73
CA ARG A 68 13.99 -13.01 -19.17
C ARG A 68 12.52 -12.83 -19.60
N GLY A 69 12.32 -12.10 -20.70
CA GLY A 69 10.99 -11.80 -21.26
C GLY A 69 10.35 -10.51 -20.73
N PHE A 70 10.98 -9.84 -19.77
CA PHE A 70 10.50 -8.57 -19.24
C PHE A 70 11.31 -7.39 -19.79
N THR A 71 10.66 -6.23 -19.84
CA THR A 71 11.26 -4.93 -20.17
C THR A 71 10.74 -3.94 -19.16
N VAL A 72 11.60 -3.08 -18.62
CA VAL A 72 11.19 -1.95 -17.79
C VAL A 72 11.51 -0.66 -18.53
N LYS A 73 10.60 0.30 -18.42
CA LYS A 73 10.73 1.66 -18.95
C LYS A 73 10.32 2.65 -17.86
N LEU A 74 10.88 3.85 -17.91
CA LEU A 74 10.40 4.94 -17.07
C LEU A 74 9.01 5.38 -17.55
N PHE A 75 7.98 5.10 -16.76
CA PHE A 75 6.60 5.51 -17.07
C PHE A 75 6.37 6.99 -16.74
N MET A 76 6.69 7.41 -15.51
CA MET A 76 6.52 8.78 -15.02
C MET A 76 7.61 9.11 -14.00
N SER A 77 8.14 10.34 -14.05
CA SER A 77 9.04 10.93 -13.06
C SER A 77 8.39 12.16 -12.40
N GLY A 78 9.07 12.80 -11.43
CA GLY A 78 8.57 14.04 -10.82
C GLY A 78 7.34 13.89 -9.90
N LEU A 79 6.99 12.65 -9.52
CA LEU A 79 6.05 12.37 -8.44
C LEU A 79 6.74 12.58 -7.09
N THR A 80 5.99 13.09 -6.11
CA THR A 80 6.46 13.28 -4.73
C THR A 80 6.15 12.03 -3.93
N ALA A 81 7.19 11.22 -3.66
CA ALA A 81 7.09 10.00 -2.85
C ALA A 81 5.86 9.12 -3.20
N PRO A 82 5.74 8.64 -4.46
CA PRO A 82 4.59 7.81 -4.86
C PRO A 82 4.54 6.50 -4.06
N ARG A 83 3.34 6.09 -3.64
CA ARG A 83 3.14 4.99 -2.68
C ARG A 83 2.25 3.85 -3.17
N TYR A 84 1.10 4.16 -3.77
CA TYR A 84 0.12 3.15 -4.19
C TYR A 84 -0.42 3.49 -5.57
N LEU A 85 -0.68 2.46 -6.38
CA LEU A 85 -1.14 2.58 -7.77
C LEU A 85 -2.39 1.72 -7.97
N ILE A 86 -3.39 2.27 -8.66
CA ILE A 86 -4.52 1.49 -9.20
C ILE A 86 -4.88 1.98 -10.59
N TYR A 87 -5.46 1.09 -11.39
CA TYR A 87 -6.21 1.52 -12.57
C TYR A 87 -7.58 2.05 -12.15
N THR A 88 -8.02 3.12 -12.83
CA THR A 88 -9.42 3.48 -12.88
C THR A 88 -10.19 2.44 -13.71
N PRO A 89 -11.53 2.34 -13.56
CA PRO A 89 -12.37 1.53 -14.44
C PRO A 89 -12.34 1.93 -15.92
N THR A 90 -11.67 3.05 -16.26
CA THR A 90 -11.46 3.58 -17.60
C THR A 90 -9.98 3.63 -18.00
N ASN A 91 -9.12 2.82 -17.35
CA ASN A 91 -7.71 2.59 -17.68
C ASN A 91 -6.73 3.77 -17.47
N ASP A 92 -7.16 4.92 -16.95
CA ASP A 92 -6.21 5.89 -16.37
C ASP A 92 -5.56 5.28 -15.10
N ILE A 93 -4.34 5.70 -14.74
CA ILE A 93 -3.63 5.23 -13.53
C ILE A 93 -3.72 6.29 -12.43
N LEU A 94 -4.18 5.91 -11.25
CA LEU A 94 -4.10 6.76 -10.07
C LEU A 94 -2.87 6.42 -9.25
N VAL A 95 -2.17 7.47 -8.77
CA VAL A 95 -0.99 7.35 -7.90
C VAL A 95 -1.22 8.15 -6.63
N SER A 96 -1.09 7.50 -5.47
CA SER A 96 -1.06 8.23 -4.20
C SER A 96 0.34 8.81 -3.94
N GLU A 97 0.38 10.11 -3.65
CA GLU A 97 1.55 10.86 -3.19
C GLU A 97 1.29 11.24 -1.73
N SER A 98 1.39 10.24 -0.85
CA SER A 98 0.81 10.30 0.49
C SER A 98 1.33 11.47 1.34
N SER A 99 2.61 11.80 1.24
CA SER A 99 3.26 12.81 2.09
C SER A 99 2.80 14.24 1.83
N ILE A 100 2.07 14.47 0.74
CA ILE A 100 1.55 15.79 0.33
C ILE A 100 0.04 15.75 0.09
N ASP A 101 -0.65 14.74 0.63
CA ASP A 101 -2.10 14.58 0.56
C ASP A 101 -2.67 14.70 -0.86
N ARG A 102 -1.99 14.08 -1.85
CA ARG A 102 -2.39 14.14 -3.26
C ARG A 102 -2.57 12.76 -3.86
N ILE A 103 -3.56 12.65 -4.75
CA ILE A 103 -3.70 11.54 -5.71
C ILE A 103 -3.55 12.13 -7.10
N SER A 104 -2.52 11.72 -7.83
CA SER A 104 -2.32 12.06 -9.24
C SER A 104 -3.11 11.09 -10.14
N CYS A 105 -3.67 11.58 -11.24
CA CYS A 105 -4.22 10.78 -12.33
C CYS A 105 -3.28 10.90 -13.53
N LEU A 106 -2.74 9.77 -13.99
CA LEU A 106 -1.88 9.63 -15.14
C LEU A 106 -2.72 9.09 -16.30
N VAL A 107 -2.77 9.86 -17.37
CA VAL A 107 -3.62 9.61 -18.53
C VAL A 107 -2.74 9.26 -19.71
N ASP A 108 -3.00 8.10 -20.31
CA ASP A 108 -2.35 7.61 -21.54
C ASP A 108 -3.45 7.35 -22.58
N ASN A 109 -3.74 8.34 -23.42
CA ASN A 109 -4.85 8.29 -24.37
C ASN A 109 -4.51 7.49 -25.63
N ASP A 110 -3.23 7.44 -26.01
CA ASP A 110 -2.77 6.69 -27.19
C ASP A 110 -2.31 5.26 -26.86
N HIS A 111 -2.31 4.90 -25.56
CA HIS A 111 -1.94 3.59 -25.03
C HIS A 111 -0.52 3.16 -25.42
N ASN A 112 0.38 4.13 -25.58
CA ASN A 112 1.78 3.88 -25.94
C ASN A 112 2.65 3.46 -24.73
N GLY A 113 2.08 3.46 -23.52
CA GLY A 113 2.78 3.14 -22.29
C GLY A 113 3.53 4.34 -21.68
N TYR A 114 3.13 5.56 -22.02
CA TYR A 114 3.57 6.82 -21.40
C TYR A 114 2.36 7.73 -21.17
N PRO A 115 2.27 8.41 -20.01
CA PRO A 115 1.16 9.31 -19.78
C PRO A 115 1.33 10.62 -20.57
N ASP A 116 0.34 10.96 -21.38
CA ASP A 116 0.20 12.26 -22.05
C ASP A 116 -0.01 13.40 -21.05
N GLN A 117 -0.70 13.10 -19.95
CA GLN A 117 -1.11 14.09 -18.96
C GLN A 117 -0.99 13.55 -17.54
N ARG A 118 -0.61 14.46 -16.64
CA ARG A 118 -0.73 14.28 -15.20
C ARG A 118 -1.70 15.32 -14.65
N LEU A 119 -2.79 14.84 -14.07
CA LEU A 119 -3.82 15.68 -13.44
C LEU A 119 -3.84 15.43 -11.93
N THR A 120 -4.34 16.38 -11.15
CA THR A 120 -4.70 16.15 -9.75
C THR A 120 -6.09 15.53 -9.69
N PHE A 121 -6.16 14.24 -9.33
CA PHE A 121 -7.43 13.53 -9.14
C PHE A 121 -8.15 13.99 -7.87
N ALA A 122 -7.39 14.08 -6.77
CA ALA A 122 -7.85 14.57 -5.48
C ALA A 122 -6.65 15.13 -4.69
N ASP A 123 -6.92 16.09 -3.80
CA ASP A 123 -5.91 16.71 -2.94
C ASP A 123 -6.46 16.92 -1.51
N ALA A 124 -5.70 17.63 -0.66
CA ALA A 124 -6.08 17.95 0.71
C ALA A 124 -7.47 18.61 0.83
N SER A 125 -7.91 19.41 -0.17
CA SER A 125 -9.24 20.03 -0.16
C SER A 125 -10.38 19.01 -0.28
N ASN A 126 -10.09 17.81 -0.79
CA ASN A 126 -11.01 16.67 -0.80
C ASN A 126 -11.01 15.88 0.52
N GLY A 127 -10.31 16.35 1.56
CA GLY A 127 -10.21 15.68 2.86
C GLY A 127 -9.22 14.52 2.88
N LEU A 128 -8.25 14.51 1.97
CA LEU A 128 -7.16 13.52 2.00
C LEU A 128 -6.28 13.71 3.23
N ASN A 129 -5.84 12.61 3.83
CA ASN A 129 -4.90 12.57 4.95
C ASN A 129 -4.01 11.34 4.82
N TYR A 130 -2.79 11.54 4.34
CA TYR A 130 -1.83 10.49 4.03
C TYR A 130 -2.44 9.35 3.20
N PRO A 131 -3.07 9.65 2.04
CA PRO A 131 -3.82 8.67 1.26
C PRO A 131 -2.95 7.51 0.81
N PHE A 132 -3.41 6.27 0.93
CA PHE A 132 -2.67 5.09 0.49
C PHE A 132 -3.51 4.16 -0.37
N GLY A 133 -4.22 3.20 0.23
CA GLY A 133 -5.01 2.21 -0.50
C GLY A 133 -6.22 2.85 -1.15
N MET A 134 -6.49 2.45 -2.39
CA MET A 134 -7.57 3.00 -3.20
C MET A 134 -8.37 1.86 -3.84
N ALA A 135 -9.67 2.07 -4.02
CA ALA A 135 -10.52 1.12 -4.74
C ALA A 135 -11.69 1.83 -5.43
N PHE A 136 -12.15 1.25 -6.54
CA PHE A 136 -13.40 1.62 -7.19
C PHE A 136 -14.42 0.51 -7.02
N PHE A 137 -15.66 0.86 -6.66
CA PHE A 137 -16.75 -0.09 -6.63
C PHE A 137 -18.10 0.60 -6.76
N ASN A 138 -18.97 0.08 -7.63
CA ASN A 138 -20.37 0.49 -7.80
C ASN A 138 -20.62 2.02 -7.80
N GLY A 139 -19.91 2.75 -8.66
CA GLY A 139 -20.05 4.21 -8.78
C GLY A 139 -19.42 5.01 -7.63
N TYR A 140 -18.60 4.37 -6.80
CA TYR A 140 -17.86 5.03 -5.73
C TYR A 140 -16.36 4.83 -5.87
N PHE A 141 -15.62 5.85 -5.45
CA PHE A 141 -14.19 5.81 -5.19
C PHE A 141 -13.95 5.77 -3.68
N TYR A 142 -13.07 4.88 -3.23
CA TYR A 142 -12.70 4.69 -1.84
C TYR A 142 -11.22 5.01 -1.67
N VAL A 143 -10.88 5.74 -0.60
CA VAL A 143 -9.50 6.01 -0.21
C VAL A 143 -9.29 5.70 1.27
N GLY A 144 -8.21 4.99 1.54
CA GLY A 144 -7.68 4.75 2.87
C GLY A 144 -6.76 5.90 3.27
N ASN A 145 -7.30 6.83 4.05
CA ASN A 145 -6.52 7.83 4.77
C ASN A 145 -5.96 7.23 6.06
N ARG A 146 -4.90 7.84 6.62
CA ARG A 146 -4.31 7.42 7.90
C ARG A 146 -5.33 7.33 9.04
N ASP A 147 -6.30 8.26 9.08
CA ASP A 147 -7.31 8.37 10.13
C ASP A 147 -8.65 7.69 9.78
N ALA A 148 -8.90 7.36 8.52
CA ALA A 148 -10.22 6.94 8.07
C ALA A 148 -10.24 6.22 6.71
N VAL A 149 -11.34 5.56 6.40
CA VAL A 149 -11.74 5.32 5.00
C VAL A 149 -12.77 6.36 4.61
N ARG A 150 -12.50 7.06 3.50
CA ARG A 150 -13.44 7.96 2.84
C ARG A 150 -13.99 7.35 1.56
N ARG A 151 -15.23 7.68 1.26
CA ARG A 151 -15.95 7.27 0.05
C ARG A 151 -16.50 8.49 -0.67
N TYR A 152 -16.32 8.54 -1.99
CA TYR A 152 -16.77 9.61 -2.86
C TYR A 152 -17.65 9.03 -3.95
N SER A 153 -18.77 9.68 -4.27
CA SER A 153 -19.48 9.39 -5.51
C SER A 153 -18.54 9.65 -6.68
N TRP A 154 -18.46 8.71 -7.61
CA TRP A 154 -17.60 8.79 -8.77
C TRP A 154 -18.36 8.42 -10.04
N THR A 155 -18.38 9.35 -10.98
CA THR A 155 -18.92 9.12 -12.31
C THR A 155 -17.85 8.49 -13.18
N ARG A 156 -18.21 7.44 -13.94
CA ARG A 156 -17.28 6.74 -14.84
C ARG A 156 -16.58 7.71 -15.78
N GLY A 157 -15.26 7.63 -15.85
CA GLY A 157 -14.42 8.52 -16.66
C GLY A 157 -14.08 9.87 -16.01
N SER A 158 -14.62 10.18 -14.82
CA SER A 158 -14.22 11.39 -14.11
C SER A 158 -12.76 11.29 -13.67
N ARG A 159 -11.94 12.26 -14.11
CA ARG A 159 -10.53 12.41 -13.74
C ARG A 159 -10.31 13.32 -12.53
N ARG A 160 -11.38 13.68 -11.82
CA ARG A 160 -11.33 14.49 -10.59
C ARG A 160 -12.46 14.14 -9.61
N ILE A 161 -12.14 14.18 -8.32
CA ILE A 161 -13.11 14.05 -7.22
C ILE A 161 -13.64 15.43 -6.81
N ARG A 162 -14.93 15.48 -6.48
CA ARG A 162 -15.60 16.68 -5.96
C ARG A 162 -15.98 16.50 -4.50
N GLY A 163 -15.95 17.59 -3.74
CA GLY A 163 -16.27 17.60 -2.32
C GLY A 163 -15.29 16.81 -1.45
N THR A 164 -15.63 16.64 -0.18
CA THR A 164 -14.78 16.03 0.85
C THR A 164 -15.06 14.55 1.10
N GLY A 165 -16.06 14.00 0.40
CA GLY A 165 -16.51 12.63 0.54
C GLY A 165 -17.13 12.33 1.91
N GLN A 166 -17.67 11.13 2.04
CA GLN A 166 -18.19 10.60 3.29
C GLN A 166 -17.11 9.81 4.02
N VAL A 167 -16.86 10.14 5.29
CA VAL A 167 -16.10 9.26 6.19
C VAL A 167 -16.99 8.07 6.55
N ILE A 168 -16.58 6.86 6.18
CA ILE A 168 -17.37 5.63 6.42
C ILE A 168 -16.81 4.76 7.54
N MET A 169 -15.51 4.88 7.84
CA MET A 169 -14.85 4.21 8.95
C MET A 169 -13.74 5.12 9.50
N THR A 170 -13.61 5.20 10.83
CA THR A 170 -12.53 5.93 11.51
C THR A 170 -11.59 4.97 12.21
N TYR A 171 -10.32 5.34 12.28
CA TYR A 171 -9.25 4.53 12.87
C TYR A 171 -8.32 5.37 13.76
N PRO A 172 -7.60 4.73 14.69
CA PRO A 172 -6.61 5.43 15.50
C PRO A 172 -5.53 6.08 14.62
N GLN A 173 -5.07 7.26 15.05
CA GLN A 173 -3.97 7.99 14.43
C GLN A 173 -2.62 7.56 15.01
N HIS A 174 -1.52 7.96 14.36
CA HIS A 174 -0.12 7.62 14.69
C HIS A 174 0.30 6.19 14.33
N GLY A 175 1.61 5.90 14.43
CA GLY A 175 2.22 4.64 14.00
C GLY A 175 2.17 4.42 12.48
N HIS A 176 2.01 3.16 12.07
CA HIS A 176 1.86 2.80 10.66
C HIS A 176 0.64 3.51 10.05
N SER A 177 0.89 4.34 9.04
CA SER A 177 -0.08 5.29 8.49
C SER A 177 -0.89 4.74 7.31
N THR A 178 -0.42 3.69 6.65
CA THR A 178 -1.07 3.15 5.44
C THR A 178 -2.35 2.41 5.78
N ARG A 179 -3.37 2.56 4.93
CA ARG A 179 -4.61 1.76 4.96
C ARG A 179 -4.84 1.16 3.59
N THR A 180 -4.56 -0.13 3.43
CA THR A 180 -4.84 -0.84 2.18
C THR A 180 -6.29 -1.24 2.14
N ILE A 181 -6.96 -1.06 1.00
CA ILE A 181 -8.37 -1.39 0.81
C ILE A 181 -8.49 -2.56 -0.16
N ALA A 182 -9.28 -3.57 0.19
CA ALA A 182 -9.72 -4.61 -0.71
C ALA A 182 -11.25 -4.74 -0.67
N ILE A 183 -11.88 -4.83 -1.84
CA ILE A 183 -13.32 -5.10 -1.96
C ILE A 183 -13.51 -6.60 -2.13
N SER A 184 -14.46 -7.19 -1.41
CA SER A 184 -14.80 -8.61 -1.54
C SER A 184 -15.18 -8.95 -2.98
N PRO A 185 -14.92 -10.18 -3.46
CA PRO A 185 -15.34 -10.61 -4.81
C PRO A 185 -16.84 -10.48 -5.06
N THR A 186 -17.66 -10.63 -4.02
CA THR A 186 -19.13 -10.42 -4.04
C THR A 186 -19.54 -8.94 -4.05
N GLY A 187 -18.60 -8.01 -3.86
CA GLY A 187 -18.84 -6.57 -3.87
C GLY A 187 -19.60 -5.99 -2.67
N ASN A 188 -20.00 -6.79 -1.69
CA ASN A 188 -20.81 -6.33 -0.56
C ASN A 188 -19.98 -5.88 0.67
N GLN A 189 -18.70 -6.20 0.71
CA GLN A 189 -17.83 -5.95 1.85
C GLN A 189 -16.53 -5.25 1.46
N ILE A 190 -16.03 -4.44 2.40
CA ILE A 190 -14.75 -3.75 2.32
C ILE A 190 -13.84 -4.27 3.44
N PHE A 191 -12.59 -4.53 3.08
CA PHE A 191 -11.52 -4.95 3.98
C PHE A 191 -10.46 -3.86 4.03
N VAL A 192 -10.00 -3.54 5.24
CA VAL A 192 -9.04 -2.44 5.47
C VAL A 192 -7.94 -2.90 6.40
N SER A 193 -6.68 -2.79 5.98
CA SER A 193 -5.54 -3.08 6.85
C SER A 193 -5.23 -1.91 7.78
N ILE A 194 -5.02 -2.22 9.06
CA ILE A 194 -4.64 -1.26 10.11
C ILE A 194 -3.35 -1.73 10.76
N GLY A 195 -2.24 -1.03 10.49
CA GLY A 195 -0.95 -1.34 11.10
C GLY A 195 -0.87 -0.94 12.57
N SER A 196 0.12 -1.50 13.27
CA SER A 196 0.44 -1.20 14.67
C SER A 196 0.87 0.26 14.89
N ALA A 197 0.76 0.72 16.13
CA ALA A 197 1.27 1.99 16.60
C ALA A 197 2.78 1.94 16.88
N SER A 198 3.28 0.74 17.23
CA SER A 198 4.64 0.51 17.72
C SER A 198 5.36 -0.60 16.93
N ASN A 199 6.66 -0.76 17.22
CA ASN A 199 7.43 -1.87 16.68
C ASN A 199 6.95 -3.22 17.24
N VAL A 200 6.91 -3.34 18.58
CA VAL A 200 6.54 -4.55 19.32
C VAL A 200 5.89 -4.18 20.66
N ALA A 201 4.56 -4.11 20.69
CA ALA A 201 3.79 -3.93 21.91
C ALA A 201 2.39 -4.56 21.78
N VAL A 202 1.77 -4.91 22.91
CA VAL A 202 0.35 -5.27 22.93
C VAL A 202 -0.46 -4.00 22.72
N GLU A 203 -1.35 -4.04 21.74
CA GLU A 203 -2.17 -2.90 21.36
C GLU A 203 -3.64 -3.33 21.28
N SER A 204 -4.53 -2.41 21.62
CA SER A 204 -5.97 -2.64 21.46
C SER A 204 -6.35 -2.64 19.98
N LEU A 205 -7.38 -3.42 19.66
CA LEU A 205 -8.02 -3.34 18.35
C LEU A 205 -8.52 -1.91 18.08
N PRO A 206 -8.48 -1.44 16.83
CA PRO A 206 -8.25 -2.21 15.60
C PRO A 206 -6.77 -2.27 15.15
N ARG A 207 -5.78 -2.00 16.01
CA ARG A 207 -4.37 -2.04 15.59
C ARG A 207 -3.91 -3.45 15.23
N ALA A 208 -2.90 -3.52 14.35
CA ALA A 208 -2.28 -4.74 13.86
C ALA A 208 -3.31 -5.79 13.37
N SER A 209 -4.25 -5.34 12.54
CA SER A 209 -5.39 -6.15 12.13
C SER A 209 -5.89 -5.83 10.72
N ILE A 210 -6.73 -6.70 10.20
CA ILE A 210 -7.57 -6.44 9.04
C ILE A 210 -9.00 -6.28 9.54
N GLN A 211 -9.62 -5.17 9.20
CA GLN A 211 -11.01 -4.84 9.53
C GLN A 211 -11.90 -5.18 8.34
N GLN A 212 -13.11 -5.65 8.60
CA GLN A 212 -14.14 -5.95 7.59
C GLN A 212 -15.41 -5.20 7.94
N ALA A 213 -16.07 -4.62 6.94
CA ALA A 213 -17.36 -3.96 7.09
C ALA A 213 -18.20 -4.15 5.83
N ASN A 214 -19.49 -3.79 5.90
CA ASN A 214 -20.29 -3.58 4.70
C ASN A 214 -19.66 -2.48 3.83
N ILE A 215 -19.95 -2.47 2.54
CA ILE A 215 -19.39 -1.50 1.57
C ILE A 215 -19.68 -0.01 1.89
N ASN A 216 -20.63 0.25 2.80
CA ASN A 216 -20.97 1.57 3.34
C ASN A 216 -20.34 1.89 4.71
N GLY A 217 -19.47 1.01 5.23
CA GLY A 217 -18.78 1.12 6.53
C GLY A 217 -19.55 0.57 7.73
N ARG A 218 -20.81 0.16 7.59
CA ARG A 218 -21.61 -0.41 8.69
C ARG A 218 -21.18 -1.83 9.03
N ASN A 219 -21.57 -2.30 10.22
CA ASN A 219 -21.32 -3.67 10.71
C ASN A 219 -19.82 -4.03 10.72
N ARG A 220 -18.98 -3.06 11.10
CA ARG A 220 -17.53 -3.25 11.19
C ARG A 220 -17.18 -4.29 12.25
N LYS A 221 -16.29 -5.21 11.90
CA LYS A 221 -15.67 -6.20 12.81
C LYS A 221 -14.20 -6.42 12.44
N THR A 222 -13.43 -6.94 13.39
CA THR A 222 -12.09 -7.45 13.12
C THR A 222 -12.19 -8.76 12.35
N PHE A 223 -11.55 -8.84 11.18
CA PHE A 223 -11.49 -10.06 10.37
C PHE A 223 -10.34 -10.96 10.80
N ALA A 224 -9.14 -10.39 10.98
CA ALA A 224 -7.93 -11.10 11.42
C ALA A 224 -7.04 -10.13 12.20
N TYR A 225 -6.20 -10.62 13.10
CA TYR A 225 -5.38 -9.78 13.98
C TYR A 225 -4.01 -10.40 14.27
N GLY A 226 -3.13 -9.65 14.92
CA GLY A 226 -1.73 -10.06 15.10
C GLY A 226 -0.90 -9.91 13.84
N LEU A 227 -1.27 -8.94 13.00
CA LEU A 227 -0.67 -8.62 11.72
C LEU A 227 -0.03 -7.23 11.83
N ARG A 228 1.27 -7.15 12.16
CA ARG A 228 1.95 -5.88 12.49
C ARG A 228 1.62 -4.75 11.53
N ASN A 229 1.86 -4.96 10.23
CA ASN A 229 1.60 -3.95 9.22
C ASN A 229 1.36 -4.58 7.85
N VAL A 230 0.08 -4.82 7.53
CA VAL A 230 -0.33 -5.35 6.23
C VAL A 230 -0.40 -4.22 5.21
N VAL A 231 0.51 -4.25 4.23
CA VAL A 231 0.61 -3.22 3.18
C VAL A 231 0.09 -3.72 1.84
N GLY A 232 0.25 -5.01 1.53
CA GLY A 232 -0.45 -5.66 0.41
C GLY A 232 -1.64 -6.46 0.91
N LEU A 233 -2.80 -6.29 0.27
CA LEU A 233 -4.03 -7.00 0.60
C LEU A 233 -4.86 -7.19 -0.68
N ALA A 234 -5.15 -8.43 -1.06
CA ALA A 234 -5.90 -8.72 -2.27
C ALA A 234 -6.64 -10.05 -2.18
N PHE A 235 -7.77 -10.15 -2.87
CA PHE A 235 -8.43 -11.43 -3.10
C PHE A 235 -7.82 -12.14 -4.29
N HIS A 236 -7.54 -13.43 -4.14
CA HIS A 236 -7.12 -14.26 -5.26
C HIS A 236 -8.28 -14.40 -6.27
N PRO A 237 -8.06 -14.13 -7.57
CA PRO A 237 -9.15 -13.97 -8.54
C PRO A 237 -9.92 -15.26 -8.84
N ILE A 238 -9.31 -16.42 -8.58
CA ILE A 238 -9.92 -17.74 -8.81
C ILE A 238 -10.54 -18.31 -7.52
N THR A 239 -9.76 -18.43 -6.44
CA THR A 239 -10.22 -19.05 -5.19
C THR A 239 -11.02 -18.11 -4.28
N ASN A 240 -11.00 -16.80 -4.54
CA ASN A 240 -11.60 -15.76 -3.69
C ASN A 240 -11.03 -15.71 -2.26
N ASP A 241 -9.84 -16.27 -2.05
CA ASP A 241 -9.14 -16.21 -0.78
C ASP A 241 -8.46 -14.85 -0.58
N LEU A 242 -8.53 -14.31 0.64
CA LEU A 242 -7.81 -13.09 0.99
C LEU A 242 -6.34 -13.43 1.24
N TYR A 243 -5.43 -12.71 0.61
CA TYR A 243 -3.99 -12.81 0.82
C TYR A 243 -3.43 -11.46 1.28
N ALA A 244 -2.41 -11.52 2.13
CA ALA A 244 -1.74 -10.33 2.64
C ALA A 244 -0.21 -10.47 2.61
N THR A 245 0.47 -9.35 2.40
CA THR A 245 1.89 -9.18 2.75
C THR A 245 1.99 -8.36 4.03
N CYS A 246 2.73 -8.87 5.03
CA CYS A 246 2.89 -8.23 6.32
C CYS A 246 4.36 -7.88 6.57
N GLN A 247 4.61 -6.61 6.88
CA GLN A 247 5.89 -6.10 7.33
C GLN A 247 6.09 -6.46 8.81
N GLU A 248 7.11 -7.26 9.11
CA GLU A 248 7.36 -7.80 10.44
C GLU A 248 8.15 -6.85 11.34
N ARG A 249 8.36 -7.25 12.59
CA ARG A 249 9.03 -6.45 13.63
C ARG A 249 10.51 -6.23 13.33
N ASP A 250 10.98 -5.05 13.73
CA ASP A 250 12.35 -4.62 13.56
C ASP A 250 13.18 -4.96 14.80
N ALA A 251 14.50 -4.79 14.66
CA ALA A 251 15.47 -4.77 15.76
C ALA A 251 15.69 -6.11 16.49
N LEU A 252 15.67 -7.24 15.76
CA LEU A 252 16.14 -8.55 16.28
C LEU A 252 17.43 -9.05 15.59
N GLY A 253 17.93 -8.35 14.58
CA GLY A 253 19.12 -8.72 13.80
C GLY A 253 18.98 -8.18 12.39
N ASP A 254 20.00 -8.37 11.56
CA ASP A 254 19.95 -7.95 10.15
C ASP A 254 19.11 -8.94 9.31
N ASP A 255 19.20 -10.23 9.64
CA ASP A 255 18.51 -11.33 8.96
C ASP A 255 17.28 -11.87 9.75
N LEU A 256 16.72 -11.07 10.66
CA LEU A 256 15.56 -11.44 11.50
C LEU A 256 14.76 -10.19 11.91
N VAL A 257 13.43 -10.11 11.68
CA VAL A 257 12.46 -11.16 11.32
C VAL A 257 12.03 -11.04 9.84
N PRO A 258 11.90 -12.14 9.07
CA PRO A 258 11.37 -12.08 7.72
C PRO A 258 9.92 -11.58 7.68
N ASP A 259 9.64 -10.68 6.73
CA ASP A 259 8.27 -10.42 6.26
C ASP A 259 7.63 -11.69 5.71
N PHE A 260 6.30 -11.72 5.66
CA PHE A 260 5.58 -12.87 5.11
C PHE A 260 4.47 -12.48 4.13
N PHE A 261 4.17 -13.44 3.25
CA PHE A 261 2.98 -13.47 2.40
C PHE A 261 2.16 -14.69 2.79
N SER A 262 0.88 -14.52 3.10
CA SER A 262 0.01 -15.62 3.53
C SER A 262 -1.43 -15.42 3.10
N ARG A 263 -2.15 -16.54 2.95
CA ARG A 263 -3.61 -16.54 2.99
C ARG A 263 -4.06 -16.10 4.38
N ILE A 264 -5.10 -15.27 4.44
CA ILE A 264 -5.69 -14.75 5.67
C ILE A 264 -7.09 -15.32 5.84
N ARG A 265 -7.38 -15.83 7.04
CA ARG A 265 -8.68 -16.40 7.40
C ARG A 265 -9.34 -15.62 8.53
N GLN A 266 -10.66 -15.71 8.56
CA GLN A 266 -11.47 -15.02 9.55
C GLN A 266 -11.19 -15.53 10.96
N ASN A 267 -11.14 -14.61 11.92
CA ASN A 267 -10.91 -14.80 13.34
C ASN A 267 -9.55 -15.42 13.71
N GLU A 268 -8.60 -15.49 12.77
CA GLU A 268 -7.26 -15.99 13.07
C GLU A 268 -6.36 -14.89 13.64
N PHE A 269 -5.49 -15.31 14.56
CA PHE A 269 -4.35 -14.55 15.06
C PHE A 269 -3.11 -14.91 14.23
N TYR A 270 -2.23 -13.96 13.95
CA TYR A 270 -1.00 -14.17 13.14
C TYR A 270 0.30 -13.95 13.91
N GLY A 271 0.25 -13.91 15.24
CA GLY A 271 1.42 -14.00 16.11
C GLY A 271 1.96 -12.67 16.65
N TRP A 272 1.88 -11.56 15.91
CA TRP A 272 2.37 -10.27 16.42
C TRP A 272 1.51 -9.78 17.61
N PRO A 273 2.10 -9.25 18.71
CA PRO A 273 3.52 -8.95 18.92
C PRO A 273 4.34 -10.08 19.56
N PHE A 274 3.71 -11.22 19.90
CA PHE A 274 4.31 -12.23 20.78
C PHE A 274 5.27 -13.19 20.08
N ALA A 275 4.96 -13.58 18.85
CA ALA A 275 5.71 -14.58 18.09
C ALA A 275 5.73 -14.25 16.59
N TYR A 276 6.63 -14.90 15.85
CA TYR A 276 6.81 -14.71 14.41
C TYR A 276 7.06 -16.05 13.73
N LEU A 277 6.43 -16.29 12.56
CA LEU A 277 6.57 -17.48 11.70
C LEU A 277 6.23 -18.86 12.32
N SER A 278 6.25 -19.02 13.65
CA SER A 278 5.84 -20.22 14.37
C SER A 278 5.53 -19.89 15.83
N SER A 279 4.63 -20.65 16.47
CA SER A 279 4.36 -20.55 17.91
C SER A 279 5.55 -20.85 18.80
N LYS A 280 6.59 -21.50 18.27
CA LYS A 280 7.83 -21.78 18.98
C LYS A 280 8.83 -20.61 18.94
N LEU A 281 8.66 -19.68 18.00
CA LEU A 281 9.54 -18.53 17.80
C LEU A 281 8.96 -17.31 18.48
N THR A 282 9.20 -17.20 19.79
CA THR A 282 8.73 -16.07 20.61
C THR A 282 9.66 -14.87 20.49
N ASP A 283 9.07 -13.67 20.50
CA ASP A 283 9.83 -12.43 20.60
C ASP A 283 10.44 -12.31 22.01
N PRO A 284 11.77 -12.22 22.16
CA PRO A 284 12.40 -12.14 23.48
C PRO A 284 11.97 -10.91 24.28
N ARG A 285 11.47 -9.85 23.63
CA ARG A 285 10.97 -8.62 24.27
C ARG A 285 9.55 -8.78 24.82
N ARG A 286 8.87 -9.91 24.54
CA ARG A 286 7.52 -10.24 25.04
C ARG A 286 7.53 -11.44 26.02
N ARG A 287 8.66 -11.65 26.69
CA ARG A 287 8.77 -12.64 27.77
C ARG A 287 8.40 -12.01 29.10
N LEU A 288 7.60 -12.73 29.88
CA LEU A 288 7.35 -12.49 31.30
C LEU A 288 8.64 -12.75 32.09
N SER A 289 8.71 -12.20 33.30
CA SER A 289 9.86 -12.35 34.22
C SER A 289 10.20 -13.80 34.57
N ASN A 290 9.25 -14.72 34.45
CA ASN A 290 9.45 -16.17 34.64
C ASN A 290 9.96 -16.91 33.39
N GLY A 291 10.34 -16.19 32.32
CA GLY A 291 10.85 -16.76 31.08
C GLY A 291 9.79 -17.29 30.11
N THR A 292 8.50 -17.28 30.50
CA THR A 292 7.38 -17.66 29.62
C THR A 292 6.92 -16.46 28.79
N SER A 293 6.43 -16.67 27.57
CA SER A 293 5.83 -15.56 26.81
C SER A 293 4.42 -15.29 27.32
N GLU A 294 4.00 -14.01 27.36
CA GLU A 294 2.59 -13.65 27.53
C GLU A 294 1.76 -14.48 26.55
N ARG A 295 0.88 -15.33 27.07
CA ARG A 295 0.28 -16.49 26.37
C ARG A 295 -0.09 -16.15 24.93
N VAL A 296 0.45 -16.93 24.01
CA VAL A 296 -0.10 -17.01 22.66
C VAL A 296 -1.18 -18.07 22.66
N GLN A 297 -2.45 -17.68 22.57
CA GLN A 297 -3.49 -18.63 22.13
C GLN A 297 -3.06 -19.16 20.76
N SER A 298 -3.14 -20.48 20.56
CA SER A 298 -2.82 -21.16 19.31
C SER A 298 -3.13 -20.29 18.08
N PHE A 299 -2.11 -19.98 17.30
CA PHE A 299 -2.25 -19.27 16.04
C PHE A 299 -1.84 -20.18 14.89
N ILE A 300 -2.51 -20.01 13.77
CA ILE A 300 -2.28 -20.81 12.57
C ILE A 300 -1.17 -20.14 11.77
N LEU A 301 -0.16 -20.93 11.41
CA LEU A 301 0.76 -20.63 10.33
C LEU A 301 0.87 -21.87 9.46
N PHE A 302 0.93 -21.60 8.15
CA PHE A 302 1.00 -22.51 7.00
C PHE A 302 -0.35 -23.12 6.58
#